data_AF-A0A7V1Z799-F1
#
_entry.id   AF-A0A7V1Z799-F1
#
_cell.length_a   1.000
_cell.length_b   1.000
_cell.length_c   1.000
_cell.angle_alpha   90.00
_cell.angle_beta   90.00
_cell.angle_gamma   90.00
#
_symmetry.space_group_name_H-M   'P 1'
#
loop_
_entity.id
_entity.type
_entity.pdbx_description
1 polymer ?
#
loop_
_entity_poly.entity_id
_entity_poly.type
_entity_poly.pdbx_seq_one_letter_code
_entity_poly.pdbx_strand_id
1 'polypeptide(L)'
;MRPVLYCTRHRQRPKIGKLMSKPPWLTPQKSSPTPSAGDVDTRRPSMYGGNSSHQEGNMSSRAEHCRHRRRCPFKSVSESRPRQWQIGVITFVILLAVMFWGYAAKHGNSSDNDAADALYVGFAAREITPDPKAQTVWLAGFDRGRRATGIHDPLYARAVVLRHRHKKIALVCLDLVGFFYPEVKTLRRELSDYSYVLVSSTHNHEGPDTLGLWGPNAFTTGVDAKYIAKVRDCVVEAVRQAESAVRPAIVYIGRIRAPELLHDSRLPIVKHDELLVLDFRPDTSTNAHLGLLVQWNCHPETLGRKNTLISADFVGATVKYLEAKYKCPVAYFSGTVGGLLSSLGVEVRDRHGRLLQDGTWEKTERYGILVAERAEEALKQAQPLRLIPWDICTQVLYLPVTNRLYQAAAQIKVVTRETSLWTGNPYKRVPAPAEAKPESLAVETEIGLLRLGDLQIAAVPGEIYSELVIGGVQDPPDPGADFPDAPIEPILYEQLSAPYKMIIGLANDELGYIIPKRQWDEKPPFCYGRKEPQYGEINSLGPDTAPLLLEAFRKLSSLAGKQGD
;
A
#
# COMPACT_ATOMS: atom_id res chain seq x y z
N MET A 1 35.37 20.88 -32.84
CA MET A 1 34.44 19.85 -33.38
C MET A 1 33.04 20.12 -32.81
N ARG A 2 31.94 19.78 -33.50
CA ARG A 2 30.56 19.99 -33.02
C ARG A 2 29.84 18.64 -32.84
N PRO A 3 29.05 18.42 -31.77
CA PRO A 3 28.22 17.24 -31.63
C PRO A 3 26.97 17.32 -32.54
N VAL A 4 26.42 16.16 -32.89
CA VAL A 4 25.25 16.03 -33.78
C VAL A 4 23.99 15.76 -32.94
N LEU A 5 22.95 16.58 -33.12
CA LEU A 5 21.60 16.24 -32.64
C LEU A 5 20.85 15.47 -33.74
N TYR A 6 20.23 14.35 -33.37
CA TYR A 6 19.21 13.70 -34.21
C TYR A 6 17.81 14.16 -33.79
N CYS A 7 17.05 14.65 -34.76
CA CYS A 7 15.66 15.09 -34.58
C CYS A 7 14.83 14.57 -35.76
N THR A 8 14.04 13.52 -35.53
CA THR A 8 13.31 12.78 -36.56
C THR A 8 11.91 13.35 -36.78
N ARG A 9 11.76 14.19 -37.81
CA ARG A 9 10.43 14.64 -38.28
C ARG A 9 9.71 13.52 -39.03
N HIS A 10 8.43 13.31 -38.74
CA HIS A 10 7.55 12.49 -39.58
C HIS A 10 7.47 13.04 -41.02
N ARG A 11 7.39 12.13 -42.00
CA ARG A 11 6.88 12.39 -43.36
C ARG A 11 5.74 11.43 -43.68
N GLN A 12 4.81 11.88 -44.52
CA GLN A 12 3.57 11.19 -44.87
C GLN A 12 3.82 10.01 -45.83
N ARG A 13 2.91 9.02 -45.81
CA ARG A 13 2.85 7.94 -46.82
C ARG A 13 1.81 8.26 -47.91
N PRO A 14 2.08 8.02 -49.21
CA PRO A 14 1.05 7.92 -50.25
C PRO A 14 0.39 6.53 -50.25
N LYS A 15 -0.74 6.37 -50.97
CA LYS A 15 -1.49 5.11 -51.13
C LYS A 15 -1.32 4.50 -52.52
N ILE A 16 -1.14 3.17 -52.57
CA ILE A 16 -1.39 2.22 -53.67
C ILE A 16 -1.28 0.80 -53.05
N GLY A 17 -1.96 -0.27 -53.50
CA GLY A 17 -2.93 -0.43 -54.60
C GLY A 17 -3.76 -1.72 -54.38
N LYS A 18 -3.96 -2.54 -55.42
CA LYS A 18 -4.53 -3.91 -55.35
C LYS A 18 -3.97 -4.78 -56.50
N LEU A 19 -3.74 -6.08 -56.26
CA LEU A 19 -4.48 -7.16 -56.95
C LEU A 19 -4.29 -8.56 -56.30
N MET A 20 -5.15 -9.49 -56.74
CA MET A 20 -5.37 -10.92 -56.46
C MET A 20 -4.12 -11.79 -56.11
N SER A 21 -4.23 -12.90 -55.35
CA SER A 21 -5.15 -14.05 -55.60
C SER A 21 -5.51 -14.93 -54.37
N LYS A 22 -6.34 -15.96 -54.63
CA LYS A 22 -6.83 -17.09 -53.78
C LYS A 22 -6.60 -18.40 -54.60
N PRO A 23 -6.73 -19.67 -54.10
CA PRO A 23 -7.75 -20.23 -53.16
C PRO A 23 -7.23 -21.45 -52.32
N PRO A 24 -7.99 -22.54 -51.97
CA PRO A 24 -9.38 -22.74 -51.43
C PRO A 24 -9.51 -23.67 -50.16
N TRP A 25 -10.76 -23.82 -49.66
CA TRP A 25 -11.29 -24.88 -48.73
C TRP A 25 -10.83 -24.85 -47.24
N LEU A 26 -11.57 -25.34 -46.22
CA LEU A 26 -12.76 -26.22 -46.13
C LEU A 26 -13.62 -25.90 -44.86
N THR A 27 -14.95 -26.11 -44.92
CA THR A 27 -15.99 -26.12 -43.82
C THR A 27 -17.19 -26.97 -44.34
N PRO A 28 -18.26 -27.42 -43.60
CA PRO A 28 -18.83 -26.89 -42.33
C PRO A 28 -19.52 -27.91 -41.35
N GLN A 29 -20.08 -27.41 -40.23
CA GLN A 29 -21.39 -27.73 -39.60
C GLN A 29 -21.53 -26.85 -38.32
N LYS A 30 -22.59 -26.08 -38.01
CA LYS A 30 -24.07 -26.22 -37.96
C LYS A 30 -24.64 -26.93 -36.71
N SER A 31 -25.10 -26.16 -35.72
CA SER A 31 -26.35 -26.40 -34.97
C SER A 31 -26.87 -25.14 -34.24
N SER A 32 -28.19 -25.08 -34.06
CA SER A 32 -29.03 -24.10 -33.35
C SER A 32 -30.46 -24.72 -33.29
N PRO A 33 -31.47 -24.24 -32.50
CA PRO A 33 -31.69 -22.89 -31.98
C PRO A 33 -32.18 -22.78 -30.51
N THR A 34 -32.56 -21.56 -30.12
CA THR A 34 -33.35 -21.22 -28.92
C THR A 34 -34.86 -21.17 -29.23
N PRO A 35 -35.72 -21.04 -28.19
CA PRO A 35 -37.00 -20.36 -28.35
C PRO A 35 -37.28 -19.25 -27.30
N SER A 36 -38.00 -18.21 -27.76
CA SER A 36 -38.94 -17.30 -27.07
C SER A 36 -38.81 -17.03 -25.55
N ALA A 37 -38.61 -15.79 -25.06
CA ALA A 37 -39.39 -14.55 -25.22
C ALA A 37 -40.52 -14.35 -24.18
N GLY A 38 -40.55 -13.15 -23.58
CA GLY A 38 -41.52 -12.65 -22.60
C GLY A 38 -41.21 -11.16 -22.34
N ASP A 39 -42.23 -10.31 -22.18
CA ASP A 39 -42.15 -8.87 -22.41
C ASP A 39 -43.04 -8.06 -21.43
N VAL A 40 -42.96 -6.73 -21.49
CA VAL A 40 -43.85 -5.68 -20.90
C VAL A 40 -43.62 -5.25 -19.43
N ASP A 41 -42.90 -4.12 -19.33
CA ASP A 41 -43.12 -2.90 -18.51
C ASP A 41 -44.29 -2.87 -17.48
N THR A 42 -44.04 -2.38 -16.24
CA THR A 42 -44.60 -1.07 -15.77
C THR A 42 -44.24 -0.64 -14.32
N ARG A 43 -43.49 0.48 -14.24
CA ARG A 43 -43.71 1.69 -13.41
C ARG A 43 -43.63 1.70 -11.87
N ARG A 44 -43.17 2.88 -11.40
CA ARG A 44 -43.02 3.37 -10.01
C ARG A 44 -44.36 3.82 -9.39
N PRO A 45 -44.37 4.11 -8.08
CA PRO A 45 -44.99 5.31 -7.52
C PRO A 45 -43.93 6.38 -7.16
N SER A 46 -44.33 7.65 -7.12
CA SER A 46 -43.49 8.81 -6.74
C SER A 46 -44.14 9.63 -5.63
N MET A 47 -43.33 10.22 -4.72
CA MET A 47 -43.81 11.28 -3.82
C MET A 47 -44.10 12.58 -4.60
N TYR A 48 -45.11 13.35 -4.18
CA TYR A 48 -45.03 14.78 -3.77
C TYR A 48 -46.43 15.45 -3.74
N GLY A 49 -46.64 16.41 -2.84
CA GLY A 49 -47.69 17.46 -2.95
C GLY A 49 -48.49 17.77 -1.68
N GLY A 50 -48.54 19.05 -1.27
CA GLY A 50 -49.30 19.58 -0.11
C GLY A 50 -48.38 20.14 0.99
N ASN A 51 -48.02 21.43 1.07
CA ASN A 51 -48.80 22.67 1.33
C ASN A 51 -49.57 22.66 2.67
N SER A 52 -49.59 23.74 3.47
CA SER A 52 -48.88 25.05 3.39
C SER A 52 -49.10 25.92 4.65
N SER A 53 -48.24 26.94 4.85
CA SER A 53 -48.48 28.17 5.66
C SER A 53 -48.57 28.02 7.21
N HIS A 54 -48.53 29.06 8.07
CA HIS A 54 -48.55 30.53 7.89
C HIS A 54 -47.68 31.26 8.95
N GLN A 55 -47.21 32.47 8.62
CA GLN A 55 -46.92 33.69 9.45
C GLN A 55 -46.63 33.58 10.98
N GLU A 56 -45.48 34.09 11.48
CA GLU A 56 -45.14 35.47 11.93
C GLU A 56 -45.26 35.68 13.47
N GLY A 57 -44.38 36.52 14.04
CA GLY A 57 -44.38 36.89 15.47
C GLY A 57 -43.06 37.55 15.90
N ASN A 58 -43.09 38.83 16.27
CA ASN A 58 -41.90 39.69 16.43
C ASN A 58 -41.80 40.28 17.86
N MET A 59 -40.58 40.68 18.29
CA MET A 59 -40.30 41.60 19.43
C MET A 59 -40.68 41.11 20.86
N SER A 60 -40.24 41.71 21.99
CA SER A 60 -39.00 42.49 22.29
C SER A 60 -38.85 42.83 23.80
N SER A 61 -37.62 42.70 24.33
CA SER A 61 -36.99 43.54 25.40
C SER A 61 -37.46 43.57 26.87
N ARG A 62 -36.45 43.83 27.74
CA ARG A 62 -36.47 44.45 29.09
C ARG A 62 -37.14 43.69 30.28
N ALA A 63 -36.88 44.03 31.55
CA ALA A 63 -35.64 44.34 32.32
C ALA A 63 -36.01 44.79 33.77
N GLU A 64 -35.00 44.80 34.67
CA GLU A 64 -34.86 45.64 35.90
C GLU A 64 -35.39 45.19 37.28
N HIS A 65 -34.47 45.25 38.27
CA HIS A 65 -34.63 45.61 39.70
C HIS A 65 -35.51 44.72 40.63
N CYS A 66 -35.38 44.73 41.98
CA CYS A 66 -34.65 45.61 42.90
C CYS A 66 -33.97 44.87 44.11
N ARG A 67 -33.42 45.60 45.10
CA ARG A 67 -32.58 45.10 46.24
C ARG A 67 -33.24 45.29 47.63
N HIS A 68 -33.02 44.35 48.58
CA HIS A 68 -32.72 44.57 50.03
C HIS A 68 -32.47 43.20 50.74
N ARG A 69 -31.57 42.92 51.71
CA ARG A 69 -30.42 43.58 52.41
C ARG A 69 -30.62 44.06 53.88
N ARG A 70 -30.51 43.17 54.91
CA ARG A 70 -29.79 43.34 56.23
C ARG A 70 -29.98 42.22 57.32
N ARG A 71 -28.84 41.68 57.81
CA ARG A 71 -28.41 41.33 59.22
C ARG A 71 -29.27 40.49 60.23
N CYS A 72 -28.70 39.35 60.63
CA CYS A 72 -28.37 38.82 62.00
C CYS A 72 -28.69 39.67 63.26
N PRO A 73 -28.88 39.05 64.48
CA PRO A 73 -27.82 38.21 65.12
C PRO A 73 -28.18 37.06 66.10
N PHE A 74 -27.18 36.17 66.29
CA PHE A 74 -26.75 35.41 67.50
C PHE A 74 -27.69 35.13 68.70
N LYS A 75 -27.66 33.87 69.17
CA LYS A 75 -27.48 33.52 70.60
C LYS A 75 -26.86 32.12 70.75
N SER A 76 -26.26 31.85 71.91
CA SER A 76 -25.45 30.65 72.20
C SER A 76 -25.74 30.10 73.60
N VAL A 77 -25.72 28.77 73.76
CA VAL A 77 -25.57 28.08 75.04
C VAL A 77 -24.59 26.91 74.85
N SER A 78 -23.81 26.60 75.88
CA SER A 78 -22.76 25.58 75.88
C SER A 78 -22.83 24.78 77.18
N GLU A 79 -22.69 23.45 77.14
CA GLU A 79 -22.53 22.70 78.40
C GLU A 79 -21.74 21.38 78.25
N SER A 80 -20.92 21.10 79.27
CA SER A 80 -20.27 19.82 79.65
C SER A 80 -19.60 18.92 78.59
N ARG A 81 -18.30 18.67 78.77
CA ARG A 81 -17.61 17.42 78.33
C ARG A 81 -17.74 16.35 79.41
N PRO A 82 -17.59 15.06 79.04
CA PRO A 82 -16.53 14.28 79.70
C PRO A 82 -15.62 13.50 78.73
N ARG A 83 -14.50 12.98 79.25
CA ARG A 83 -13.49 12.22 78.49
C ARG A 83 -13.92 10.75 78.28
N GLN A 84 -14.24 10.38 77.04
CA GLN A 84 -14.05 9.01 76.50
C GLN A 84 -13.27 9.04 75.17
N TRP A 85 -12.40 10.04 75.02
CA TRP A 85 -11.90 10.58 73.76
C TRP A 85 -10.72 9.81 73.12
N GLN A 86 -10.66 8.48 73.29
CA GLN A 86 -9.60 7.64 72.70
C GLN A 86 -10.09 6.31 72.07
N ILE A 87 -11.24 5.76 72.47
CA ILE A 87 -11.72 4.49 71.89
C ILE A 87 -12.49 4.74 70.59
N GLY A 88 -13.46 5.66 70.61
CA GLY A 88 -14.36 5.90 69.46
C GLY A 88 -13.65 6.38 68.17
N VAL A 89 -12.49 7.04 68.28
CA VAL A 89 -11.71 7.48 67.09
C VAL A 89 -11.15 6.27 66.34
N ILE A 90 -10.65 5.25 67.05
CA ILE A 90 -10.14 4.02 66.43
C ILE A 90 -11.29 3.26 65.76
N THR A 91 -12.45 3.14 66.41
CA THR A 91 -13.64 2.52 65.82
C THR A 91 -14.13 3.25 64.57
N PHE A 92 -14.09 4.59 64.56
CA PHE A 92 -14.52 5.40 63.41
C PHE A 92 -13.54 5.31 62.23
N VAL A 93 -12.23 5.26 62.48
CA VAL A 93 -11.22 5.02 61.44
C VAL A 93 -11.36 3.62 60.84
N ILE A 94 -11.63 2.58 61.65
CA ILE A 94 -11.88 1.22 61.15
C ILE A 94 -13.18 1.16 60.34
N LEU A 95 -14.26 1.79 60.79
CA LEU A 95 -15.53 1.86 60.03
C LEU A 95 -15.40 2.63 58.72
N LEU A 96 -14.62 3.73 58.70
CA LEU A 96 -14.28 4.42 57.46
C LEU A 96 -13.42 3.55 56.54
N ALA A 97 -12.41 2.84 57.06
CA ALA A 97 -11.59 1.93 56.27
C ALA A 97 -12.43 0.79 55.66
N VAL A 98 -13.35 0.18 56.43
CA VAL A 98 -14.26 -0.86 55.94
C VAL A 98 -15.25 -0.31 54.90
N MET A 99 -15.79 0.90 55.08
CA MET A 99 -16.64 1.53 54.06
C MET A 99 -15.86 1.96 52.82
N PHE A 100 -14.62 2.44 52.94
CA PHE A 100 -13.78 2.78 51.79
C PHE A 100 -13.32 1.52 51.03
N TRP A 101 -13.00 0.44 51.73
CA TRP A 101 -12.68 -0.85 51.11
C TRP A 101 -13.93 -1.46 50.45
N GLY A 102 -15.11 -1.35 51.07
CA GLY A 102 -16.40 -1.75 50.49
C GLY A 102 -16.85 -0.89 49.29
N TYR A 103 -16.43 0.37 49.20
CA TYR A 103 -16.67 1.23 48.04
C TYR A 103 -15.64 0.99 46.92
N ALA A 104 -14.36 0.86 47.28
CA ALA A 104 -13.28 0.51 46.35
C ALA A 104 -13.48 -0.89 45.75
N ALA A 105 -13.96 -1.88 46.51
CA ALA A 105 -14.33 -3.20 46.01
C ALA A 105 -15.61 -3.21 45.13
N LYS A 106 -16.29 -2.06 44.97
CA LYS A 106 -17.54 -1.94 44.19
C LYS A 106 -17.44 -0.95 43.01
N HIS A 107 -16.43 -0.08 43.00
CA HIS A 107 -16.12 0.81 41.87
C HIS A 107 -14.65 0.77 41.39
N GLY A 108 -13.77 0.03 42.07
CA GLY A 108 -12.44 -0.35 41.59
C GLY A 108 -12.50 -1.56 40.66
N ASN A 109 -13.38 -1.51 39.65
CA ASN A 109 -13.50 -2.52 38.62
C ASN A 109 -13.08 -1.93 37.27
N SER A 110 -11.78 -1.72 37.10
CA SER A 110 -11.22 -1.59 35.75
C SER A 110 -11.54 -2.87 34.99
N SER A 111 -11.98 -2.74 33.74
CA SER A 111 -12.35 -3.89 32.91
C SER A 111 -11.14 -4.58 32.30
N ASP A 112 -10.11 -4.85 33.11
CA ASP A 112 -8.91 -5.63 32.75
C ASP A 112 -9.20 -7.14 32.58
N ASN A 113 -10.45 -7.45 32.25
CA ASN A 113 -10.93 -8.74 31.78
C ASN A 113 -11.34 -8.68 30.29
N ASP A 114 -10.96 -7.59 29.58
CA ASP A 114 -10.79 -7.56 28.12
C ASP A 114 -9.98 -8.81 27.71
N ALA A 115 -10.53 -9.61 26.81
CA ALA A 115 -10.03 -10.96 26.54
C ALA A 115 -8.52 -10.95 26.16
N ALA A 116 -7.68 -11.49 27.06
CA ALA A 116 -6.23 -11.28 27.04
C ALA A 116 -5.46 -11.91 25.84
N ASP A 117 -6.16 -12.67 24.98
CA ASP A 117 -5.61 -13.20 23.71
C ASP A 117 -6.25 -12.56 22.46
N ALA A 118 -7.12 -11.55 22.59
CA ALA A 118 -7.77 -10.92 21.45
C ALA A 118 -6.78 -10.19 20.52
N LEU A 119 -7.14 -10.15 19.23
CA LEU A 119 -6.58 -9.21 18.26
C LEU A 119 -7.45 -7.95 18.25
N TYR A 120 -6.80 -6.79 18.17
CA TYR A 120 -7.45 -5.52 17.89
C TYR A 120 -6.93 -4.95 16.58
N VAL A 121 -7.81 -4.33 15.78
CA VAL A 121 -7.44 -3.58 14.58
C VAL A 121 -8.04 -2.18 14.61
N GLY A 122 -7.31 -1.21 14.07
CA GLY A 122 -7.80 0.12 13.75
C GLY A 122 -7.27 0.57 12.39
N PHE A 123 -8.05 1.39 11.70
CA PHE A 123 -7.77 1.88 10.36
C PHE A 123 -7.90 3.41 10.33
N ALA A 124 -7.05 4.08 9.55
CA ALA A 124 -7.21 5.50 9.23
C ALA A 124 -6.52 5.87 7.91
N ALA A 125 -6.90 7.02 7.36
CA ALA A 125 -6.27 7.62 6.20
C ALA A 125 -5.92 9.11 6.45
N ARG A 126 -4.83 9.58 5.84
CA ARG A 126 -4.45 10.99 5.76
C ARG A 126 -4.18 11.38 4.32
N GLU A 127 -4.69 12.56 3.93
CA GLU A 127 -4.51 13.06 2.57
C GLU A 127 -3.10 13.64 2.37
N ILE A 128 -2.31 12.95 1.54
CA ILE A 128 -0.96 13.35 1.17
C ILE A 128 -0.91 14.16 -0.13
N THR A 129 -2.03 14.49 -0.78
CA THR A 129 -2.03 15.30 -2.02
C THR A 129 -1.28 16.64 -1.83
N PRO A 130 -0.37 17.03 -2.73
CA PRO A 130 0.14 18.41 -2.82
C PRO A 130 -0.79 19.28 -3.67
N ASP A 131 -0.76 20.60 -3.48
CA ASP A 131 -1.46 21.53 -4.38
C ASP A 131 -0.54 21.98 -5.53
N PRO A 132 -0.78 21.54 -6.79
CA PRO A 132 0.01 21.94 -7.95
C PRO A 132 -0.20 23.41 -8.38
N LYS A 133 -1.12 24.14 -7.73
CA LYS A 133 -1.26 25.61 -7.86
C LYS A 133 -0.31 26.36 -6.93
N ALA A 134 -0.07 25.82 -5.74
CA ALA A 134 0.84 26.40 -4.74
C ALA A 134 2.32 26.08 -5.00
N GLN A 135 2.62 24.92 -5.58
CA GLN A 135 3.98 24.46 -5.86
C GLN A 135 4.09 23.69 -7.18
N THR A 136 5.29 23.66 -7.77
CA THR A 136 5.56 22.80 -8.93
C THR A 136 5.68 21.35 -8.47
N VAL A 137 4.81 20.49 -9.00
CA VAL A 137 4.83 19.04 -8.77
C VAL A 137 5.18 18.34 -10.08
N TRP A 138 6.13 17.41 -10.03
CA TRP A 138 6.44 16.48 -11.12
C TRP A 138 5.80 15.14 -10.79
N LEU A 139 5.14 14.52 -11.77
CA LEU A 139 4.58 13.19 -11.64
C LEU A 139 5.69 12.16 -11.85
N ALA A 140 5.72 11.16 -10.98
CA ALA A 140 6.57 9.99 -11.13
C ALA A 140 6.10 9.10 -12.29
N GLY A 141 6.86 8.04 -12.59
CA GLY A 141 6.45 7.05 -13.58
C GLY A 141 6.57 7.52 -15.03
N PHE A 142 6.60 6.55 -15.94
CA PHE A 142 6.76 6.69 -17.40
C PHE A 142 7.96 7.53 -17.90
N ASP A 143 7.85 8.86 -17.85
CA ASP A 143 8.71 9.82 -18.56
C ASP A 143 9.08 11.02 -17.66
N ARG A 144 10.24 11.64 -17.91
CA ARG A 144 10.68 12.86 -17.21
C ARG A 144 9.91 14.09 -17.66
N GLY A 145 9.78 15.08 -16.78
CA GLY A 145 9.19 16.38 -17.13
C GLY A 145 7.66 16.39 -17.20
N ARG A 146 6.99 15.37 -16.64
CA ARG A 146 5.53 15.31 -16.49
C ARG A 146 5.08 16.26 -15.38
N ARG A 147 4.89 17.54 -15.67
CA ARG A 147 4.40 18.51 -14.67
C ARG A 147 2.91 18.30 -14.39
N ALA A 148 2.52 18.24 -13.12
CA ALA A 148 1.12 18.26 -12.72
C ALA A 148 0.46 19.61 -13.04
N THR A 149 -0.74 19.56 -13.64
CA THR A 149 -1.56 20.73 -13.99
C THR A 149 -2.79 20.90 -13.10
N GLY A 150 -3.13 19.87 -12.30
CA GLY A 150 -4.27 19.85 -11.38
C GLY A 150 -4.34 18.55 -10.60
N ILE A 151 -5.48 18.32 -9.95
CA ILE A 151 -5.82 17.10 -9.20
C ILE A 151 -7.14 16.59 -9.79
N HIS A 152 -7.23 15.29 -10.04
CA HIS A 152 -8.48 14.58 -10.37
C HIS A 152 -9.09 13.97 -9.10
N ASP A 153 -8.28 13.25 -8.33
CA ASP A 153 -8.66 12.64 -7.05
C ASP A 153 -7.50 12.67 -6.04
N PRO A 154 -7.79 12.72 -4.73
CA PRO A 154 -6.79 12.89 -3.68
C PRO A 154 -5.97 11.61 -3.39
N LEU A 155 -4.71 11.82 -3.01
CA LEU A 155 -3.76 10.77 -2.63
C LEU A 155 -3.77 10.56 -1.12
N TYR A 156 -3.64 9.32 -0.65
CA TYR A 156 -3.63 8.99 0.78
C TYR A 156 -2.39 8.21 1.24
N ALA A 157 -2.01 8.47 2.49
CA ALA A 157 -1.37 7.50 3.36
C ALA A 157 -2.48 6.75 4.12
N ARG A 158 -2.58 5.42 3.93
CA ARG A 158 -3.57 4.56 4.60
C ARG A 158 -2.87 3.64 5.58
N ALA A 159 -3.25 3.70 6.85
CA ALA A 159 -2.62 2.98 7.95
C ALA A 159 -3.58 1.94 8.54
N VAL A 160 -3.06 0.72 8.74
CA VAL A 160 -3.68 -0.35 9.51
C VAL A 160 -2.82 -0.60 10.74
N VAL A 161 -3.39 -0.40 11.93
CA VAL A 161 -2.72 -0.72 13.20
C VAL A 161 -3.33 -1.98 13.77
N LEU A 162 -2.49 -2.99 14.00
CA LEU A 162 -2.84 -4.18 14.76
C LEU A 162 -2.26 -4.05 16.17
N ARG A 163 -3.04 -4.40 17.19
CA ARG A 163 -2.63 -4.47 18.60
C ARG A 163 -2.99 -5.83 19.18
N HIS A 164 -2.04 -6.45 19.88
CA HIS A 164 -2.26 -7.68 20.63
C HIS A 164 -1.45 -7.63 21.93
N ARG A 165 -2.13 -7.74 23.07
CA ARG A 165 -1.58 -7.45 24.40
C ARG A 165 -0.90 -6.07 24.40
N HIS A 166 0.41 -6.01 24.72
CA HIS A 166 1.22 -4.79 24.69
C HIS A 166 1.90 -4.52 23.32
N LYS A 167 1.92 -5.49 22.40
CA LYS A 167 2.56 -5.31 21.09
C LYS A 167 1.64 -4.53 20.15
N LYS A 168 2.23 -3.65 19.35
CA LYS A 168 1.57 -2.87 18.31
C LYS A 168 2.38 -2.95 17.02
N ILE A 169 1.73 -3.17 15.89
CA ILE A 169 2.37 -3.08 14.57
C ILE A 169 1.54 -2.21 13.64
N ALA A 170 2.21 -1.44 12.78
CA ALA A 170 1.58 -0.59 11.79
C ALA A 170 1.97 -1.06 10.37
N LEU A 171 0.98 -1.21 9.50
CA LEU A 171 1.14 -1.42 8.06
C LEU A 171 0.59 -0.17 7.35
N VAL A 172 1.43 0.54 6.61
CA VAL A 172 1.06 1.78 5.92
C VAL A 172 1.30 1.64 4.44
N CYS A 173 0.35 2.05 3.60
CA CYS A 173 0.54 2.18 2.15
C CYS A 173 0.30 3.63 1.69
N LEU A 174 1.11 4.10 0.75
CA LEU A 174 1.09 5.46 0.20
C LEU A 174 0.68 5.43 -1.28
N ASP A 175 -0.18 6.35 -1.73
CA ASP A 175 -0.54 6.52 -3.16
C ASP A 175 0.58 7.21 -3.97
N LEU A 176 1.80 6.67 -3.90
CA LEU A 176 3.04 7.20 -4.47
C LEU A 176 3.74 6.12 -5.31
N VAL A 177 4.77 6.51 -6.07
CA VAL A 177 5.61 5.58 -6.84
C VAL A 177 6.49 4.69 -5.95
N GLY A 178 6.90 5.18 -4.78
CA GLY A 178 7.87 4.54 -3.90
C GLY A 178 8.27 5.46 -2.74
N PHE A 179 9.01 4.93 -1.76
CA PHE A 179 9.49 5.71 -0.62
C PHE A 179 10.79 5.08 -0.07
N PHE A 180 11.88 5.85 0.00
CA PHE A 180 13.20 5.29 0.34
C PHE A 180 13.37 4.96 1.83
N TYR A 181 14.15 3.92 2.12
CA TYR A 181 14.44 3.43 3.48
C TYR A 181 14.93 4.49 4.50
N PRO A 182 15.72 5.52 4.16
CA PRO A 182 16.06 6.59 5.11
C PRO A 182 14.86 7.35 5.70
N GLU A 183 13.78 7.47 4.94
CA GLU A 183 12.54 8.11 5.40
C GLU A 183 11.73 7.15 6.30
N VAL A 184 11.69 5.85 5.97
CA VAL A 184 11.06 4.81 6.80
C VAL A 184 11.81 4.62 8.13
N LYS A 185 13.16 4.65 8.10
CA LYS A 185 13.99 4.73 9.32
C LYS A 185 13.69 5.97 10.16
N THR A 186 13.21 7.07 9.55
CA THR A 186 12.85 8.30 10.26
C THR A 186 11.50 8.17 10.93
N LEU A 187 10.48 7.72 10.21
CA LEU A 187 9.17 7.35 10.76
C LEU A 187 9.26 6.37 11.92
N ARG A 188 10.14 5.35 11.84
CA ARG A 188 10.36 4.37 12.94
C ARG A 188 10.98 4.97 14.20
N ARG A 189 11.62 6.15 14.16
CA ARG A 189 12.06 6.88 15.36
C ARG A 189 10.94 7.66 16.01
N GLU A 190 10.01 8.18 15.22
CA GLU A 190 8.82 8.93 15.67
C GLU A 190 7.68 7.98 16.14
N LEU A 191 7.71 6.74 15.68
CA LEU A 191 6.80 5.64 16.04
C LEU A 191 7.52 4.54 16.83
N SER A 192 8.51 4.90 17.67
CA SER A 192 9.40 3.97 18.38
C SER A 192 8.73 3.13 19.48
N ASP A 193 7.44 3.35 19.76
CA ASP A 193 6.58 2.57 20.64
C ASP A 193 5.80 1.46 19.90
N TYR A 194 5.98 1.33 18.59
CA TYR A 194 5.53 0.19 17.81
C TYR A 194 6.60 -0.89 17.76
N SER A 195 6.18 -2.16 17.86
CA SER A 195 7.07 -3.32 17.71
C SER A 195 7.58 -3.47 16.28
N TYR A 196 6.83 -2.97 15.28
CA TYR A 196 7.23 -2.89 13.89
C TYR A 196 6.36 -1.87 13.12
N VAL A 197 6.97 -1.19 12.14
CA VAL A 197 6.26 -0.30 11.20
C VAL A 197 6.71 -0.63 9.77
N LEU A 198 5.77 -1.10 8.96
CA LEU A 198 5.92 -1.26 7.52
C LEU A 198 5.36 -0.01 6.82
N VAL A 199 6.12 0.52 5.87
CA VAL A 199 5.64 1.57 4.95
C VAL A 199 5.90 1.10 3.53
N SER A 200 4.87 0.99 2.71
CA SER A 200 4.96 0.66 1.29
C SER A 200 4.29 1.72 0.42
N SER A 201 4.45 1.59 -0.90
CA SER A 201 3.75 2.40 -1.88
C SER A 201 2.86 1.55 -2.78
N THR A 202 1.83 2.14 -3.37
CA THR A 202 0.99 1.47 -4.38
C THR A 202 1.68 1.36 -5.74
N HIS A 203 2.83 2.03 -5.93
CA HIS A 203 3.53 2.24 -7.20
C HIS A 203 2.76 3.15 -8.17
N ASN A 204 2.09 4.18 -7.66
CA ASN A 204 1.29 5.12 -8.42
C ASN A 204 2.12 5.98 -9.39
N HIS A 205 1.93 5.81 -10.71
CA HIS A 205 2.57 6.63 -11.75
C HIS A 205 1.85 7.98 -12.01
N GLU A 206 0.80 8.30 -11.25
CA GLU A 206 0.11 9.61 -11.29
C GLU A 206 0.24 10.39 -9.96
N GLY A 207 1.17 9.95 -9.10
CA GLY A 207 1.59 10.64 -7.88
C GLY A 207 2.89 11.45 -8.06
N PRO A 208 3.24 12.32 -7.08
CA PRO A 208 4.48 13.10 -7.09
C PRO A 208 5.77 12.27 -7.13
N ASP A 209 6.82 12.81 -7.75
CA ASP A 209 8.17 12.25 -7.71
C ASP A 209 8.75 12.31 -6.28
N THR A 210 8.85 11.14 -5.65
CA THR A 210 9.44 10.94 -4.31
C THR A 210 10.82 10.30 -4.33
N LEU A 211 11.34 9.93 -5.51
CA LEU A 211 12.61 9.21 -5.66
C LEU A 211 13.68 10.04 -6.40
N GLY A 212 13.23 11.01 -7.21
CA GLY A 212 14.02 12.00 -7.93
C GLY A 212 14.21 11.73 -9.41
N LEU A 213 13.74 10.59 -9.92
CA LEU A 213 14.03 10.13 -11.28
C LEU A 213 13.21 10.86 -12.37
N TRP A 214 12.13 11.57 -12.04
CA TRP A 214 11.11 12.08 -12.98
C TRP A 214 10.97 13.61 -13.03
N GLY A 215 11.89 14.34 -12.40
CA GLY A 215 12.00 15.81 -12.47
C GLY A 215 12.12 16.40 -13.90
N PRO A 216 12.31 17.73 -14.03
CA PRO A 216 12.13 18.44 -15.30
C PRO A 216 13.08 17.99 -16.42
N ASN A 217 14.21 17.37 -16.07
CA ASN A 217 15.22 16.86 -16.99
C ASN A 217 16.11 15.83 -16.25
N ALA A 218 17.02 15.17 -16.96
CA ALA A 218 17.90 14.13 -16.38
C ALA A 218 18.92 14.62 -15.33
N PHE A 219 19.05 15.93 -15.11
CA PHE A 219 20.01 16.57 -14.20
C PHE A 219 19.32 17.36 -13.06
N THR A 220 18.02 17.17 -12.84
CA THR A 220 17.27 17.90 -11.80
C THR A 220 16.24 16.97 -11.17
N THR A 221 16.32 16.79 -9.85
CA THR A 221 15.36 15.96 -9.10
C THR A 221 13.93 16.49 -9.21
N GLY A 222 12.93 15.61 -9.19
CA GLY A 222 11.53 16.01 -9.03
C GLY A 222 11.08 16.19 -7.58
N VAL A 223 11.90 15.74 -6.62
CA VAL A 223 11.56 15.69 -5.18
C VAL A 223 11.51 17.09 -4.56
N ASP A 224 10.39 17.39 -3.89
CA ASP A 224 10.28 18.48 -2.94
C ASP A 224 10.45 17.95 -1.51
N ALA A 225 11.49 18.41 -0.81
CA ALA A 225 11.77 18.03 0.57
C ALA A 225 10.65 18.43 1.55
N LYS A 226 9.88 19.50 1.26
CA LYS A 226 8.69 19.86 2.05
C LYS A 226 7.55 18.87 1.83
N TYR A 227 7.44 18.32 0.62
CA TYR A 227 6.46 17.28 0.31
C TYR A 227 6.80 15.99 1.06
N ILE A 228 8.06 15.54 1.04
CA ILE A 228 8.51 14.38 1.81
C ILE A 228 8.26 14.59 3.32
N ALA A 229 8.51 15.79 3.86
CA ALA A 229 8.18 16.11 5.25
C ALA A 229 6.66 15.97 5.51
N LYS A 230 5.79 16.60 4.71
CA LYS A 230 4.32 16.44 4.83
C LYS A 230 3.91 14.97 4.80
N VAL A 231 4.47 14.17 3.88
CA VAL A 231 4.17 12.74 3.78
C VAL A 231 4.50 12.01 5.08
N ARG A 232 5.66 12.29 5.71
CA ARG A 232 5.98 11.70 7.02
C ARG A 232 5.00 12.11 8.11
N ASP A 233 4.72 13.41 8.23
CA ASP A 233 3.79 13.95 9.24
C ASP A 233 2.41 13.29 9.11
N CYS A 234 1.90 13.19 7.87
CA CYS A 234 0.64 12.52 7.55
C CYS A 234 0.67 11.01 7.82
N VAL A 235 1.81 10.32 7.68
CA VAL A 235 1.94 8.90 8.05
C VAL A 235 1.87 8.73 9.57
N VAL A 236 2.58 9.57 10.35
CA VAL A 236 2.50 9.54 11.81
C VAL A 236 1.07 9.82 12.28
N GLU A 237 0.41 10.85 11.72
CA GLU A 237 -1.00 11.14 12.01
C GLU A 237 -1.94 9.97 11.65
N ALA A 238 -1.77 9.33 10.50
CA ALA A 238 -2.60 8.18 10.10
C ALA A 238 -2.39 7.00 11.05
N VAL A 239 -1.14 6.69 11.41
CA VAL A 239 -0.80 5.60 12.34
C VAL A 239 -1.36 5.87 13.74
N ARG A 240 -1.28 7.11 14.25
CA ARG A 240 -1.87 7.49 15.54
C ARG A 240 -3.39 7.53 15.54
N GLN A 241 -4.03 7.97 14.45
CA GLN A 241 -5.49 7.88 14.34
C GLN A 241 -5.94 6.41 14.26
N ALA A 242 -5.27 5.57 13.49
CA ALA A 242 -5.55 4.13 13.43
C ALA A 242 -5.41 3.48 14.81
N GLU A 243 -4.37 3.82 15.58
CA GLU A 243 -4.21 3.42 16.99
C GLU A 243 -5.39 3.89 17.87
N SER A 244 -5.84 5.14 17.74
CA SER A 244 -6.99 5.66 18.50
C SER A 244 -8.33 4.98 18.13
N ALA A 245 -8.38 4.31 16.98
CA ALA A 245 -9.58 3.68 16.44
C ALA A 245 -9.65 2.15 16.66
N VAL A 246 -8.69 1.55 17.40
CA VAL A 246 -8.59 0.09 17.53
C VAL A 246 -9.80 -0.56 18.23
N ARG A 247 -10.29 -1.68 17.69
CA ARG A 247 -11.40 -2.48 18.24
C ARG A 247 -11.10 -3.98 18.16
N PRO A 248 -11.67 -4.83 19.03
CA PRO A 248 -11.57 -6.29 18.92
C PRO A 248 -11.99 -6.78 17.55
N ALA A 249 -11.25 -7.73 16.96
CA ALA A 249 -11.48 -8.18 15.60
C ALA A 249 -11.30 -9.69 15.42
N ILE A 250 -12.26 -10.30 14.72
CA ILE A 250 -12.14 -11.59 14.05
C ILE A 250 -11.71 -11.31 12.60
N VAL A 251 -10.79 -12.10 12.05
CA VAL A 251 -10.25 -11.90 10.70
C VAL A 251 -10.68 -13.05 9.80
N TYR A 252 -11.01 -12.72 8.56
CA TYR A 252 -11.23 -13.66 7.47
C TYR A 252 -10.27 -13.34 6.31
N ILE A 253 -9.88 -14.35 5.54
CA ILE A 253 -9.09 -14.20 4.31
C ILE A 253 -9.87 -14.70 3.10
N GLY A 254 -10.13 -13.78 2.18
CA GLY A 254 -10.55 -14.07 0.82
C GLY A 254 -9.35 -14.17 -0.10
N ARG A 255 -9.42 -15.08 -1.08
CA ARG A 255 -8.50 -15.14 -2.23
C ARG A 255 -9.26 -15.42 -3.52
N ILE A 256 -8.77 -14.92 -4.64
CA ILE A 256 -9.27 -15.21 -5.99
C ILE A 256 -8.14 -15.08 -7.00
N ARG A 257 -8.26 -15.67 -8.20
CA ARG A 257 -7.33 -15.43 -9.32
C ARG A 257 -8.00 -14.55 -10.38
N ALA A 258 -7.28 -13.56 -10.90
CA ALA A 258 -7.78 -12.61 -11.91
C ALA A 258 -6.75 -12.33 -13.05
N PRO A 259 -6.28 -13.35 -13.78
CA PRO A 259 -5.26 -13.22 -14.83
C PRO A 259 -5.68 -12.35 -16.02
N GLU A 260 -6.98 -12.13 -16.19
CA GLU A 260 -7.57 -11.23 -17.18
C GLU A 260 -7.42 -9.74 -16.81
N LEU A 261 -7.17 -9.43 -15.53
CA LEU A 261 -6.90 -8.07 -15.06
C LEU A 261 -5.41 -7.72 -15.06
N LEU A 262 -4.52 -8.63 -15.45
CA LEU A 262 -3.09 -8.36 -15.60
C LEU A 262 -2.71 -8.39 -17.08
N HIS A 263 -2.00 -7.38 -17.55
CA HIS A 263 -1.14 -7.49 -18.72
C HIS A 263 0.30 -7.64 -18.24
N ASP A 264 1.06 -8.46 -18.94
CA ASP A 264 2.49 -8.66 -18.73
C ASP A 264 3.15 -8.35 -20.09
N SER A 265 4.21 -7.56 -20.09
CA SER A 265 4.85 -7.07 -21.32
C SER A 265 6.31 -7.49 -21.45
N ARG A 266 6.81 -8.32 -20.53
CA ARG A 266 8.14 -8.92 -20.57
C ARG A 266 8.04 -10.41 -20.86
N LEU A 267 9.08 -10.97 -21.47
CA LEU A 267 9.22 -12.41 -21.68
C LEU A 267 10.19 -13.00 -20.63
N PRO A 268 9.89 -14.17 -20.05
CA PRO A 268 8.69 -14.99 -20.27
C PRO A 268 7.46 -14.39 -19.58
N ILE A 269 6.26 -14.64 -20.12
CA ILE A 269 5.01 -14.16 -19.52
C ILE A 269 4.69 -14.98 -18.26
N VAL A 270 4.77 -14.37 -17.08
CA VAL A 270 4.46 -15.01 -15.79
C VAL A 270 3.65 -14.04 -14.93
N LYS A 271 2.37 -14.37 -14.73
CA LYS A 271 1.42 -13.55 -13.97
C LYS A 271 1.20 -14.13 -12.57
N HIS A 272 1.65 -13.43 -11.54
CA HIS A 272 1.21 -13.65 -10.17
C HIS A 272 -0.20 -13.06 -9.99
N ASP A 273 -1.20 -13.83 -10.39
CA ASP A 273 -2.60 -13.39 -10.57
C ASP A 273 -3.51 -13.63 -9.36
N GLU A 274 -2.97 -13.94 -8.18
CA GLU A 274 -3.74 -14.03 -6.93
C GLU A 274 -4.02 -12.64 -6.34
N LEU A 275 -5.30 -12.37 -6.05
CA LEU A 275 -5.77 -11.22 -5.28
C LEU A 275 -6.18 -11.70 -3.89
N LEU A 276 -5.69 -11.03 -2.85
CA LEU A 276 -5.98 -11.34 -1.46
C LEU A 276 -6.79 -10.22 -0.80
N VAL A 277 -7.72 -10.58 0.08
CA VAL A 277 -8.45 -9.63 0.94
C VAL A 277 -8.47 -10.15 2.37
N LEU A 278 -7.95 -9.37 3.31
CA LEU A 278 -8.21 -9.56 4.74
C LEU A 278 -9.42 -8.73 5.13
N ASP A 279 -10.39 -9.39 5.76
CA ASP A 279 -11.64 -8.81 6.23
C ASP A 279 -11.69 -8.87 7.74
N PHE A 280 -11.66 -7.69 8.37
CA PHE A 280 -11.70 -7.56 9.81
C PHE A 280 -13.13 -7.25 10.26
N ARG A 281 -13.74 -8.14 11.03
CA ARG A 281 -15.11 -8.02 11.54
C ARG A 281 -15.11 -7.92 13.06
N PRO A 282 -16.05 -7.20 13.70
CA PRO A 282 -16.17 -7.25 15.15
C PRO A 282 -16.66 -8.64 15.58
N ASP A 283 -16.22 -9.08 16.75
CA ASP A 283 -16.73 -10.28 17.43
C ASP A 283 -18.25 -10.30 17.60
N THR A 284 -18.86 -9.12 17.71
CA THR A 284 -20.31 -8.91 17.83
C THR A 284 -21.12 -9.00 16.53
N SER A 285 -20.51 -9.11 15.33
CA SER A 285 -21.28 -9.22 14.08
C SER A 285 -20.51 -9.83 12.91
N THR A 286 -21.09 -10.86 12.29
CA THR A 286 -20.58 -11.48 11.05
C THR A 286 -20.77 -10.61 9.80
N ASN A 287 -21.59 -9.56 9.87
CA ASN A 287 -22.05 -8.77 8.71
C ASN A 287 -21.58 -7.31 8.77
N ALA A 288 -20.78 -6.94 9.78
CA ALA A 288 -20.16 -5.63 9.90
C ALA A 288 -18.65 -5.74 9.65
N HIS A 289 -18.08 -4.69 9.06
CA HIS A 289 -16.67 -4.64 8.70
C HIS A 289 -16.02 -3.47 9.44
N LEU A 290 -14.89 -3.74 10.10
CA LEU A 290 -14.02 -2.74 10.76
C LEU A 290 -13.08 -2.09 9.74
N GLY A 291 -12.69 -2.85 8.72
CA GLY A 291 -11.92 -2.41 7.56
C GLY A 291 -11.48 -3.60 6.72
N LEU A 292 -11.06 -3.33 5.48
CA LEU A 292 -10.48 -4.34 4.59
C LEU A 292 -9.00 -4.01 4.31
N LEU A 293 -8.17 -5.04 4.14
CA LEU A 293 -6.84 -4.93 3.54
C LEU A 293 -6.85 -5.73 2.23
N VAL A 294 -6.75 -5.03 1.09
CA VAL A 294 -6.65 -5.64 -0.24
C VAL A 294 -5.19 -5.69 -0.67
N GLN A 295 -4.74 -6.81 -1.22
CA GLN A 295 -3.44 -6.95 -1.85
C GLN A 295 -3.61 -7.44 -3.29
N TRP A 296 -3.02 -6.71 -4.25
CA TRP A 296 -3.06 -7.03 -5.68
C TRP A 296 -1.71 -6.75 -6.36
N ASN A 297 -1.48 -7.38 -7.53
CA ASN A 297 -0.17 -7.51 -8.17
C ASN A 297 -0.11 -6.74 -9.51
N CYS A 298 -0.33 -5.42 -9.48
CA CYS A 298 -0.47 -4.61 -10.69
C CYS A 298 -0.02 -3.15 -10.50
N HIS A 299 0.72 -2.61 -11.48
CA HIS A 299 1.06 -1.20 -11.62
C HIS A 299 -0.20 -0.32 -11.76
N PRO A 300 -0.41 0.69 -10.88
CA PRO A 300 -1.37 1.78 -11.11
C PRO A 300 -0.87 2.75 -12.20
N GLU A 301 -1.13 2.37 -13.45
CA GLU A 301 -0.62 2.99 -14.68
C GLU A 301 -1.73 3.32 -15.71
N THR A 302 -3.00 3.06 -15.40
CA THR A 302 -4.11 3.03 -16.38
C THR A 302 -4.32 4.36 -17.12
N LEU A 303 -4.00 5.48 -16.47
CA LEU A 303 -4.07 6.85 -17.00
C LEU A 303 -2.91 7.22 -17.92
N GLY A 304 -1.79 6.48 -17.85
CA GLY A 304 -0.70 6.53 -18.81
C GLY A 304 0.09 7.84 -18.85
N ARG A 305 1.30 7.77 -19.41
CA ARG A 305 2.28 8.87 -19.58
C ARG A 305 1.76 10.25 -20.03
N LYS A 306 0.59 10.30 -20.68
CA LYS A 306 -0.04 11.54 -21.17
C LYS A 306 -0.89 12.27 -20.12
N ASN A 307 -1.26 11.63 -19.03
CA ASN A 307 -1.96 12.30 -17.95
C ASN A 307 -1.05 13.34 -17.27
N THR A 308 -1.68 14.42 -16.78
CA THR A 308 -1.04 15.51 -16.03
C THR A 308 -1.84 15.93 -14.80
N LEU A 309 -2.90 15.21 -14.41
CA LEU A 309 -3.65 15.45 -13.17
C LEU A 309 -3.23 14.44 -12.11
N ILE A 310 -2.99 14.90 -10.89
CA ILE A 310 -2.71 14.01 -9.75
C ILE A 310 -3.93 13.10 -9.51
N SER A 311 -3.68 11.80 -9.37
CA SER A 311 -4.70 10.76 -9.20
C SER A 311 -4.08 9.55 -8.49
N ALA A 312 -4.88 8.74 -7.79
CA ALA A 312 -4.51 7.41 -7.29
C ALA A 312 -4.75 6.29 -8.34
N ASP A 313 -4.91 6.65 -9.62
CA ASP A 313 -5.21 5.77 -10.75
C ASP A 313 -6.38 4.81 -10.43
N PHE A 314 -6.32 3.54 -10.83
CA PHE A 314 -7.39 2.59 -10.55
C PHE A 314 -7.54 2.29 -9.06
N VAL A 315 -6.49 2.44 -8.26
CA VAL A 315 -6.52 2.13 -6.82
C VAL A 315 -7.49 3.05 -6.09
N GLY A 316 -7.52 4.34 -6.47
CA GLY A 316 -8.53 5.29 -5.98
C GLY A 316 -9.96 4.81 -6.25
N ALA A 317 -10.23 4.27 -7.44
CA ALA A 317 -11.54 3.70 -7.79
C ALA A 317 -11.85 2.39 -7.04
N THR A 318 -10.87 1.48 -6.89
CA THR A 318 -11.01 0.25 -6.10
C THR A 318 -11.38 0.53 -4.64
N VAL A 319 -10.62 1.42 -3.99
CA VAL A 319 -10.83 1.82 -2.58
C VAL A 319 -12.20 2.48 -2.44
N LYS A 320 -12.49 3.53 -3.23
CA LYS A 320 -13.78 4.24 -3.24
C LYS A 320 -14.98 3.31 -3.40
N TYR A 321 -14.89 2.31 -4.29
CA TYR A 321 -15.96 1.33 -4.49
C TYR A 321 -16.15 0.45 -3.24
N LEU A 322 -15.07 -0.13 -2.71
CA LEU A 322 -15.15 -1.05 -1.57
C LEU A 322 -15.58 -0.34 -0.28
N GLU A 323 -15.09 0.87 -0.01
CA GLU A 323 -15.55 1.69 1.12
C GLU A 323 -17.04 2.03 0.98
N ALA A 324 -17.49 2.40 -0.23
CA ALA A 324 -18.90 2.68 -0.51
C ALA A 324 -19.78 1.41 -0.41
N LYS A 325 -19.25 0.22 -0.68
CA LYS A 325 -19.96 -1.06 -0.65
C LYS A 325 -20.07 -1.62 0.78
N TYR A 326 -18.96 -1.70 1.50
CA TYR A 326 -18.85 -2.36 2.81
C TYR A 326 -18.98 -1.42 4.02
N LYS A 327 -19.00 -0.11 3.80
CA LYS A 327 -19.15 0.95 4.83
C LYS A 327 -18.04 0.95 5.90
N CYS A 328 -16.87 0.47 5.52
CA CYS A 328 -15.66 0.42 6.33
C CYS A 328 -14.48 1.04 5.55
N PRO A 329 -13.41 1.51 6.22
CA PRO A 329 -12.19 1.95 5.53
C PRO A 329 -11.49 0.80 4.80
N VAL A 330 -10.75 1.12 3.73
CA VAL A 330 -10.02 0.13 2.94
C VAL A 330 -8.56 0.54 2.75
N ALA A 331 -7.64 -0.32 3.20
CA ALA A 331 -6.23 -0.22 2.85
C ALA A 331 -5.93 -1.11 1.63
N TYR A 332 -5.10 -0.60 0.72
CA TYR A 332 -4.68 -1.31 -0.50
C TYR A 332 -3.16 -1.39 -0.54
N PHE A 333 -2.62 -2.56 -0.86
CA PHE A 333 -1.18 -2.83 -0.95
C PHE A 333 -0.84 -3.46 -2.30
N SER A 334 0.24 -2.98 -2.93
CA SER A 334 0.77 -3.59 -4.15
C SER A 334 1.75 -4.71 -3.79
N GLY A 335 1.69 -5.81 -4.54
CA GLY A 335 2.55 -6.99 -4.36
C GLY A 335 3.67 -7.05 -5.40
N THR A 336 3.72 -8.14 -6.17
CA THR A 336 4.59 -8.21 -7.36
C THR A 336 4.08 -7.23 -8.41
N VAL A 337 4.90 -6.25 -8.76
CA VAL A 337 4.67 -5.36 -9.92
C VAL A 337 5.71 -5.58 -11.02
N GLY A 338 6.84 -6.22 -10.70
CA GLY A 338 7.91 -6.53 -11.64
C GLY A 338 7.46 -7.40 -12.83
N GLY A 339 8.23 -7.36 -13.92
CA GLY A 339 7.82 -7.86 -15.23
C GLY A 339 6.96 -6.87 -16.04
N LEU A 340 6.73 -5.66 -15.51
CA LEU A 340 5.69 -4.72 -15.97
C LEU A 340 4.29 -5.38 -15.93
N LEU A 341 3.94 -5.98 -14.79
CA LEU A 341 2.55 -6.37 -14.50
C LEU A 341 1.70 -5.11 -14.39
N SER A 342 0.90 -4.83 -15.41
CA SER A 342 0.26 -3.53 -15.61
C SER A 342 -1.23 -3.63 -16.00
N SER A 343 -1.97 -2.55 -15.74
CA SER A 343 -3.35 -2.36 -16.19
C SER A 343 -3.42 -1.81 -17.63
N LEU A 344 -2.32 -1.27 -18.17
CA LEU A 344 -2.19 -0.89 -19.57
C LEU A 344 -2.20 -2.13 -20.48
N GLY A 345 -2.81 -2.04 -21.66
CA GLY A 345 -2.96 -3.20 -22.56
C GLY A 345 -4.05 -4.21 -22.15
N VAL A 346 -4.55 -4.18 -20.91
CA VAL A 346 -5.71 -5.01 -20.48
C VAL A 346 -6.98 -4.60 -21.24
N GLU A 347 -7.70 -5.56 -21.81
CA GLU A 347 -9.00 -5.32 -22.44
C GLU A 347 -10.10 -5.06 -21.38
N VAL A 348 -10.40 -3.78 -21.14
CA VAL A 348 -11.50 -3.35 -20.26
C VAL A 348 -12.66 -2.85 -21.12
N ARG A 349 -13.88 -3.31 -20.82
CA ARG A 349 -15.10 -2.95 -21.55
C ARG A 349 -16.12 -2.30 -20.64
N ASP A 350 -16.87 -1.35 -21.19
CA ASP A 350 -18.00 -0.74 -20.50
C ASP A 350 -19.21 -1.69 -20.42
N ARG A 351 -20.26 -1.24 -19.71
CA ARG A 351 -21.55 -1.96 -19.58
C ARG A 351 -22.31 -2.18 -20.91
N HIS A 352 -21.81 -1.65 -22.02
CA HIS A 352 -22.35 -1.81 -23.37
C HIS A 352 -21.41 -2.63 -24.28
N GLY A 353 -20.33 -3.21 -23.73
CA GLY A 353 -19.37 -4.06 -24.43
C GLY A 353 -18.30 -3.31 -25.24
N ARG A 354 -18.31 -1.97 -25.24
CA ARG A 354 -17.35 -1.12 -25.96
C ARG A 354 -16.00 -1.16 -25.24
N LEU A 355 -14.93 -1.40 -26.00
CA LEU A 355 -13.55 -1.42 -25.51
C LEU A 355 -13.10 -0.01 -25.10
N LEU A 356 -12.69 0.15 -23.85
CA LEU A 356 -12.18 1.39 -23.27
C LEU A 356 -10.68 1.51 -23.53
N GLN A 357 -10.22 2.72 -23.77
CA GLN A 357 -8.84 2.99 -24.21
C GLN A 357 -7.90 3.25 -23.03
N ASP A 358 -6.65 2.83 -23.18
CA ASP A 358 -5.56 3.24 -22.27
C ASP A 358 -5.43 4.77 -22.21
N GLY A 359 -5.13 5.28 -21.02
CA GLY A 359 -5.06 6.71 -20.76
C GLY A 359 -6.41 7.43 -20.72
N THR A 360 -7.47 6.74 -20.25
CA THR A 360 -8.79 7.35 -20.07
C THR A 360 -9.35 7.13 -18.65
N TRP A 361 -10.01 8.15 -18.12
CA TRP A 361 -10.73 8.07 -16.84
C TRP A 361 -11.81 6.98 -16.86
N GLU A 362 -12.49 6.80 -17.99
CA GLU A 362 -13.51 5.74 -18.17
C GLU A 362 -12.90 4.34 -18.03
N LYS A 363 -11.73 4.06 -18.64
CA LYS A 363 -11.01 2.79 -18.41
C LYS A 363 -10.56 2.66 -16.96
N THR A 364 -9.99 3.72 -16.38
CA THR A 364 -9.38 3.72 -15.05
C THR A 364 -10.42 3.42 -13.95
N GLU A 365 -11.57 4.10 -13.98
CA GLU A 365 -12.66 3.82 -13.04
C GLU A 365 -13.23 2.41 -13.27
N ARG A 366 -13.43 1.96 -14.52
CA ARG A 366 -13.94 0.60 -14.77
C ARG A 366 -12.96 -0.51 -14.38
N TYR A 367 -11.65 -0.32 -14.56
CA TYR A 367 -10.63 -1.27 -14.12
C TYR A 367 -10.59 -1.37 -12.59
N GLY A 368 -10.61 -0.24 -11.87
CA GLY A 368 -10.66 -0.26 -10.40
C GLY A 368 -11.93 -0.92 -9.86
N ILE A 369 -13.07 -0.71 -10.53
CA ILE A 369 -14.32 -1.42 -10.22
C ILE A 369 -14.19 -2.93 -10.52
N LEU A 370 -13.51 -3.35 -11.59
CA LEU A 370 -13.26 -4.79 -11.85
C LEU A 370 -12.39 -5.44 -10.77
N VAL A 371 -11.34 -4.75 -10.30
CA VAL A 371 -10.51 -5.22 -9.17
C VAL A 371 -11.35 -5.31 -7.89
N ALA A 372 -12.26 -4.35 -7.65
CA ALA A 372 -13.19 -4.40 -6.53
C ALA A 372 -14.25 -5.52 -6.66
N GLU A 373 -14.76 -5.79 -7.87
CA GLU A 373 -15.67 -6.91 -8.17
C GLU A 373 -14.99 -8.26 -7.86
N ARG A 374 -13.69 -8.41 -8.18
CA ARG A 374 -12.87 -9.57 -7.77
C ARG A 374 -12.63 -9.63 -6.26
N ALA A 375 -12.39 -8.50 -5.59
CA ALA A 375 -12.31 -8.46 -4.14
C ALA A 375 -13.63 -8.89 -3.46
N GLU A 376 -14.79 -8.53 -4.00
CA GLU A 376 -16.08 -9.06 -3.52
C GLU A 376 -16.23 -10.57 -3.71
N GLU A 377 -15.72 -11.13 -4.82
CA GLU A 377 -15.72 -12.57 -5.04
C GLU A 377 -14.81 -13.32 -4.07
N ALA A 378 -13.61 -12.79 -3.80
CA ALA A 378 -12.72 -13.30 -2.75
C ALA A 378 -13.41 -13.29 -1.38
N LEU A 379 -14.14 -12.22 -1.04
CA LEU A 379 -14.87 -12.07 0.22
C LEU A 379 -16.04 -13.04 0.39
N LYS A 380 -16.74 -13.42 -0.69
CA LYS A 380 -17.85 -14.41 -0.65
C LYS A 380 -17.38 -15.80 -0.24
N GLN A 381 -16.10 -16.13 -0.45
CA GLN A 381 -15.50 -17.42 -0.10
C GLN A 381 -14.45 -17.32 1.02
N ALA A 382 -14.42 -16.20 1.75
CA ALA A 382 -13.40 -15.93 2.76
C ALA A 382 -13.48 -16.88 3.97
N GLN A 383 -12.32 -17.40 4.38
CA GLN A 383 -12.19 -18.36 5.48
C GLN A 383 -11.66 -17.67 6.75
N PRO A 384 -11.99 -18.14 7.97
CA PRO A 384 -11.39 -17.61 9.20
C PRO A 384 -9.85 -17.65 9.16
N LEU A 385 -9.20 -16.62 9.70
CA LEU A 385 -7.74 -16.47 9.75
C LEU A 385 -7.30 -16.04 11.15
N ARG A 386 -6.35 -16.78 11.77
CA ARG A 386 -5.73 -16.36 13.03
C ARG A 386 -4.49 -15.52 12.73
N LEU A 387 -4.55 -14.20 12.98
CA LEU A 387 -3.40 -13.29 12.83
C LEU A 387 -2.45 -13.23 14.06
N ILE A 388 -2.49 -14.20 14.98
CA ILE A 388 -1.70 -14.23 16.23
C ILE A 388 -1.22 -15.65 16.55
N PRO A 389 -0.06 -15.85 17.21
CA PRO A 389 0.90 -14.86 17.70
C PRO A 389 1.68 -14.17 16.56
N TRP A 390 2.50 -13.17 16.92
CA TRP A 390 3.39 -12.47 15.98
C TRP A 390 4.84 -12.85 16.20
N ASP A 391 5.45 -13.38 15.16
CA ASP A 391 6.90 -13.39 14.92
C ASP A 391 7.19 -12.45 13.75
N ILE A 392 8.17 -11.56 13.91
CA ILE A 392 8.55 -10.56 12.91
C ILE A 392 10.07 -10.51 12.87
N CYS A 393 10.62 -11.07 11.80
CA CYS A 393 12.05 -11.09 11.52
C CYS A 393 12.35 -10.08 10.40
N THR A 394 13.44 -9.34 10.53
CA THR A 394 13.89 -8.32 9.55
C THR A 394 15.39 -8.45 9.31
N GLN A 395 15.83 -8.25 8.07
CA GLN A 395 17.25 -8.25 7.72
C GLN A 395 17.60 -6.99 6.93
N VAL A 396 18.44 -6.13 7.53
CA VAL A 396 19.09 -5.01 6.83
C VAL A 396 20.16 -5.56 5.89
N LEU A 397 20.23 -5.03 4.67
CA LEU A 397 21.14 -5.45 3.61
C LEU A 397 21.84 -4.25 2.98
N TYR A 398 23.06 -4.46 2.51
CA TYR A 398 23.85 -3.49 1.72
C TYR A 398 24.02 -4.06 0.32
N LEU A 399 23.25 -3.58 -0.65
CA LEU A 399 23.20 -4.13 -2.01
C LEU A 399 24.03 -3.28 -2.99
N PRO A 400 24.88 -3.88 -3.83
CA PRO A 400 25.76 -3.14 -4.75
C PRO A 400 24.95 -2.38 -5.81
N VAL A 401 25.35 -1.14 -6.08
CA VAL A 401 24.76 -0.32 -7.16
C VAL A 401 25.65 -0.44 -8.39
N THR A 402 25.42 -1.44 -9.24
CA THR A 402 26.18 -1.59 -10.50
C THR A 402 25.60 -0.76 -11.65
N ASN A 403 24.33 -0.34 -11.55
CA ASN A 403 23.66 0.50 -12.54
C ASN A 403 24.31 1.89 -12.63
N ARG A 404 24.91 2.18 -13.80
CA ARG A 404 25.63 3.42 -14.09
C ARG A 404 24.73 4.66 -14.13
N LEU A 405 23.44 4.52 -14.42
CA LEU A 405 22.48 5.63 -14.39
C LEU A 405 22.17 6.03 -12.95
N TYR A 406 21.99 5.07 -12.05
CA TYR A 406 21.83 5.34 -10.62
C TYR A 406 23.10 5.93 -10.00
N GLN A 407 24.27 5.40 -10.34
CA GLN A 407 25.57 5.98 -9.96
C GLN A 407 25.70 7.45 -10.38
N ALA A 408 25.44 7.75 -11.66
CA ALA A 408 25.51 9.12 -12.18
C ALA A 408 24.46 10.04 -11.54
N ALA A 409 23.22 9.57 -11.39
CA ALA A 409 22.13 10.31 -10.74
C ALA A 409 22.44 10.65 -9.27
N ALA A 410 23.13 9.76 -8.55
CA ALA A 410 23.61 10.02 -7.19
C ALA A 410 24.74 11.06 -7.16
N GLN A 411 25.73 10.98 -8.05
CA GLN A 411 26.82 11.96 -8.15
C GLN A 411 26.31 13.40 -8.38
N ILE A 412 25.26 13.56 -9.19
CA ILE A 412 24.63 14.86 -9.48
C ILE A 412 23.45 15.21 -8.55
N LYS A 413 23.19 14.40 -7.51
CA LYS A 413 22.12 14.58 -6.50
C LYS A 413 20.70 14.63 -7.06
N VAL A 414 20.46 14.00 -8.21
CA VAL A 414 19.10 13.76 -8.73
C VAL A 414 18.37 12.73 -7.87
N VAL A 415 19.07 11.64 -7.51
CA VAL A 415 18.69 10.71 -6.44
C VAL A 415 19.63 10.96 -5.26
N THR A 416 19.13 10.95 -4.03
CA THR A 416 19.94 11.12 -2.81
C THR A 416 19.70 9.96 -1.85
N ARG A 417 20.72 9.14 -1.61
CA ARG A 417 20.73 8.05 -0.61
C ARG A 417 22.07 8.02 0.11
N GLU A 418 22.08 7.58 1.37
CA GLU A 418 23.32 7.14 2.03
C GLU A 418 23.90 5.93 1.29
N THR A 419 25.22 5.91 1.10
CA THR A 419 25.95 4.78 0.50
C THR A 419 26.99 4.23 1.47
N SER A 420 27.31 2.95 1.28
CA SER A 420 28.36 2.21 1.98
C SER A 420 29.30 1.59 0.96
N LEU A 421 30.50 1.20 1.37
CA LEU A 421 31.42 0.45 0.51
C LEU A 421 30.90 -0.99 0.33
N TRP A 422 30.77 -1.45 -0.91
CA TRP A 422 30.48 -2.85 -1.21
C TRP A 422 31.70 -3.71 -0.87
N THR A 423 31.49 -4.75 -0.05
CA THR A 423 32.57 -5.63 0.45
C THR A 423 32.45 -7.09 0.01
N GLY A 424 31.53 -7.38 -0.92
CA GLY A 424 31.13 -8.76 -1.24
C GLY A 424 30.24 -9.43 -0.18
N ASN A 425 29.94 -8.73 0.94
CA ASN A 425 29.11 -9.22 2.02
C ASN A 425 27.92 -8.26 2.27
N PRO A 426 26.69 -8.64 1.92
CA PRO A 426 25.51 -7.76 2.06
C PRO A 426 25.05 -7.58 3.51
N TYR A 427 25.60 -8.31 4.48
CA TYR A 427 25.26 -8.19 5.90
C TYR A 427 26.20 -7.24 6.67
N LYS A 428 27.19 -6.64 6.00
CA LYS A 428 28.23 -5.82 6.64
C LYS A 428 28.26 -4.37 6.14
N ARG A 429 27.88 -3.42 6.99
CA ARG A 429 28.13 -1.99 6.75
C ARG A 429 29.63 -1.71 6.79
N VAL A 430 30.13 -0.99 5.80
CA VAL A 430 31.42 -0.29 5.85
C VAL A 430 31.19 1.11 5.28
N PRO A 431 31.52 2.21 5.99
CA PRO A 431 31.38 3.55 5.45
C PRO A 431 32.17 3.73 4.15
N ALA A 432 31.56 4.36 3.14
CA ALA A 432 32.28 4.75 1.94
C ALA A 432 33.14 6.00 2.23
N PRO A 433 34.44 6.04 1.87
CA PRO A 433 35.20 7.30 1.84
C PRO A 433 34.65 8.24 0.77
N ALA A 434 34.95 9.53 0.85
CA ALA A 434 34.44 10.54 -0.09
C ALA A 434 34.96 10.31 -1.53
N GLU A 435 36.11 9.65 -1.66
CA GLU A 435 36.80 9.28 -2.88
C GLU A 435 36.40 7.88 -3.39
N ALA A 436 35.41 7.22 -2.76
CA ALA A 436 34.92 5.92 -3.19
C ALA A 436 34.38 5.98 -4.63
N LYS A 437 34.83 5.05 -5.46
CA LYS A 437 34.36 4.97 -6.85
C LYS A 437 32.90 4.51 -6.89
N PRO A 438 32.05 5.04 -7.78
CA PRO A 438 30.62 4.68 -7.82
C PRO A 438 30.36 3.18 -7.98
N GLU A 439 31.20 2.46 -8.73
CA GLU A 439 31.10 1.01 -8.93
C GLU A 439 31.45 0.17 -7.68
N SER A 440 31.98 0.80 -6.63
CA SER A 440 32.26 0.19 -5.32
C SER A 440 31.22 0.53 -4.26
N LEU A 441 30.12 1.19 -4.62
CA LEU A 441 29.08 1.61 -3.67
C LEU A 441 27.96 0.58 -3.54
N ALA A 442 27.42 0.48 -2.34
CA ALA A 442 26.20 -0.23 -2.00
C ALA A 442 25.20 0.71 -1.29
N VAL A 443 23.90 0.45 -1.46
CA VAL A 443 22.82 1.12 -0.71
C VAL A 443 22.32 0.24 0.42
N GLU A 444 22.01 0.86 1.56
CA GLU A 444 21.35 0.21 2.69
C GLU A 444 19.84 0.08 2.40
N THR A 445 19.28 -1.10 2.66
CA THR A 445 17.87 -1.48 2.48
C THR A 445 17.45 -2.54 3.51
N GLU A 446 16.20 -2.99 3.51
CA GLU A 446 15.67 -3.98 4.46
C GLU A 446 14.64 -4.92 3.83
N ILE A 447 14.75 -6.22 4.14
CA ILE A 447 13.67 -7.20 3.92
C ILE A 447 12.97 -7.52 5.24
N GLY A 448 11.66 -7.81 5.19
CA GLY A 448 10.86 -8.20 6.34
C GLY A 448 10.09 -9.50 6.12
N LEU A 449 9.99 -10.32 7.16
CA LEU A 449 9.25 -11.58 7.20
C LEU A 449 8.33 -11.56 8.43
N LEU A 450 7.06 -11.25 8.21
CA LEU A 450 6.05 -11.11 9.27
C LEU A 450 5.18 -12.37 9.30
N ARG A 451 5.37 -13.23 10.30
CA ARG A 451 4.44 -14.33 10.58
C ARG A 451 3.38 -13.85 11.58
N LEU A 452 2.19 -13.60 11.06
CA LEU A 452 1.00 -13.21 11.81
C LEU A 452 0.09 -14.44 11.90
N GLY A 453 0.40 -15.34 12.85
CA GLY A 453 -0.26 -16.63 13.02
C GLY A 453 -0.24 -17.51 11.75
N ASP A 454 -1.39 -17.63 11.11
CA ASP A 454 -1.67 -18.42 9.91
C ASP A 454 -1.25 -17.74 8.60
N LEU A 455 -0.95 -16.43 8.64
CA LEU A 455 -0.49 -15.63 7.51
C LEU A 455 1.00 -15.32 7.64
N GLN A 456 1.74 -15.42 6.54
CA GLN A 456 3.11 -14.93 6.44
C GLN A 456 3.23 -13.90 5.32
N ILE A 457 3.64 -12.68 5.68
CA ILE A 457 3.83 -11.55 4.76
C ILE A 457 5.33 -11.38 4.49
N ALA A 458 5.72 -11.44 3.22
CA ALA A 458 7.04 -11.02 2.77
C ALA A 458 6.99 -9.53 2.38
N ALA A 459 7.82 -8.72 3.04
CA ALA A 459 8.00 -7.30 2.74
C ALA A 459 9.26 -7.14 1.88
N VAL A 460 9.07 -6.78 0.61
CA VAL A 460 10.13 -6.73 -0.41
C VAL A 460 10.43 -5.28 -0.83
N PRO A 461 11.70 -4.83 -0.78
CA PRO A 461 12.09 -3.45 -1.10
C PRO A 461 12.15 -3.17 -2.62
N GLY A 462 11.00 -3.15 -3.28
CA GLY A 462 10.86 -2.65 -4.66
C GLY A 462 10.06 -3.55 -5.60
N GLU A 463 10.32 -3.40 -6.91
CA GLU A 463 9.55 -3.96 -8.02
C GLU A 463 9.93 -5.42 -8.34
N ILE A 464 9.57 -6.36 -7.47
CA ILE A 464 9.87 -7.78 -7.63
C ILE A 464 8.99 -8.49 -8.67
N TYR A 465 9.62 -9.32 -9.49
CA TYR A 465 9.05 -10.12 -10.56
C TYR A 465 8.25 -11.32 -10.06
N SER A 466 7.22 -11.74 -10.81
CA SER A 466 6.41 -12.93 -10.50
C SER A 466 7.27 -14.19 -10.35
N GLU A 467 8.26 -14.37 -11.23
CA GLU A 467 9.05 -15.60 -11.30
C GLU A 467 9.85 -15.87 -10.03
N LEU A 468 10.31 -14.81 -9.35
CA LEU A 468 11.00 -14.90 -8.05
C LEU A 468 10.05 -15.24 -6.90
N VAL A 469 8.74 -15.07 -7.09
CA VAL A 469 7.75 -15.18 -6.01
C VAL A 469 6.96 -16.47 -6.10
N ILE A 470 6.47 -16.82 -7.29
CA ILE A 470 5.64 -18.02 -7.53
C ILE A 470 6.32 -19.08 -8.42
N GLY A 471 7.57 -18.87 -8.83
CA GLY A 471 8.26 -19.73 -9.80
C GLY A 471 7.91 -19.37 -11.24
N GLY A 472 8.52 -20.07 -12.19
CA GLY A 472 8.42 -19.78 -13.63
C GLY A 472 9.64 -19.07 -14.23
N VAL A 473 10.73 -18.90 -13.47
CA VAL A 473 12.04 -18.51 -14.03
C VAL A 473 12.39 -19.50 -15.13
N GLN A 474 12.71 -18.99 -16.33
CA GLN A 474 12.85 -19.84 -17.51
C GLN A 474 13.99 -20.86 -17.35
N ASP A 475 13.72 -22.12 -17.69
CA ASP A 475 14.71 -23.19 -17.84
C ASP A 475 14.32 -24.11 -19.03
N PRO A 476 15.20 -24.39 -20.00
CA PRO A 476 16.53 -23.79 -20.16
C PRO A 476 16.45 -22.26 -20.40
N PRO A 477 17.47 -21.49 -19.99
CA PRO A 477 17.51 -20.04 -20.18
C PRO A 477 17.53 -19.69 -21.67
N ASP A 478 17.11 -18.47 -22.02
CA ASP A 478 17.19 -18.00 -23.40
C ASP A 478 18.67 -17.83 -23.82
N PRO A 479 19.09 -18.24 -25.02
CA PRO A 479 20.48 -18.11 -25.48
C PRO A 479 21.03 -16.68 -25.53
N GLY A 480 20.17 -15.65 -25.45
CA GLY A 480 20.56 -14.24 -25.35
C GLY A 480 20.72 -13.70 -23.93
N ALA A 481 20.49 -14.50 -22.88
CA ALA A 481 20.63 -14.03 -21.50
C ALA A 481 22.09 -13.66 -21.17
N ASP A 482 22.30 -12.58 -20.42
CA ASP A 482 23.65 -12.13 -19.99
C ASP A 482 24.32 -13.11 -19.00
N PHE A 483 23.54 -13.95 -18.30
CA PHE A 483 24.02 -14.88 -17.28
C PHE A 483 23.27 -16.24 -17.34
N PRO A 484 23.38 -17.03 -18.43
CA PRO A 484 22.57 -18.25 -18.60
C PRO A 484 22.96 -19.34 -17.57
N ASP A 485 24.23 -19.40 -17.21
CA ASP A 485 24.77 -20.31 -16.18
C ASP A 485 24.43 -19.89 -14.74
N ALA A 486 23.75 -18.76 -14.53
CA ALA A 486 23.28 -18.40 -13.20
C ALA A 486 22.19 -19.39 -12.74
N PRO A 487 22.24 -19.85 -11.47
CA PRO A 487 21.19 -20.70 -10.92
C PRO A 487 19.87 -19.92 -10.81
N ILE A 488 18.76 -20.66 -10.82
CA ILE A 488 17.45 -20.11 -10.44
C ILE A 488 17.51 -19.69 -8.97
N GLU A 489 17.08 -18.47 -8.67
CA GLU A 489 16.97 -17.97 -7.30
C GLU A 489 15.98 -18.80 -6.48
N PRO A 490 16.18 -18.96 -5.14
CA PRO A 490 15.18 -19.57 -4.28
C PRO A 490 13.83 -18.85 -4.40
N ILE A 491 12.76 -19.58 -4.71
CA ILE A 491 11.42 -19.01 -4.93
C ILE A 491 10.84 -18.50 -3.60
N LEU A 492 10.36 -17.26 -3.55
CA LEU A 492 9.97 -16.60 -2.29
C LEU A 492 8.85 -17.33 -1.57
N TYR A 493 7.76 -17.69 -2.25
CA TYR A 493 6.64 -18.39 -1.60
C TYR A 493 6.99 -19.82 -1.18
N GLU A 494 8.00 -20.47 -1.77
CA GLU A 494 8.49 -21.77 -1.28
C GLU A 494 9.25 -21.66 0.04
N GLN A 495 9.83 -20.48 0.33
CA GLN A 495 10.49 -20.17 1.60
C GLN A 495 9.51 -19.76 2.72
N LEU A 496 8.21 -19.62 2.41
CA LEU A 496 7.16 -19.30 3.38
C LEU A 496 6.46 -20.58 3.83
N SER A 497 6.34 -20.78 5.15
CA SER A 497 5.82 -22.01 5.75
C SER A 497 4.38 -21.90 6.27
N ALA A 498 3.80 -20.70 6.31
CA ALA A 498 2.43 -20.50 6.77
C ALA A 498 1.38 -20.95 5.72
N PRO A 499 0.16 -21.37 6.14
CA PRO A 499 -0.93 -21.76 5.24
C PRO A 499 -1.34 -20.67 4.25
N TYR A 500 -1.26 -19.40 4.66
CA TYR A 500 -1.52 -18.24 3.82
C TYR A 500 -0.25 -17.41 3.64
N LYS A 501 -0.06 -16.91 2.43
CA LYS A 501 1.14 -16.20 1.98
C LYS A 501 0.68 -14.90 1.34
N MET A 502 1.40 -13.81 1.61
CA MET A 502 1.14 -12.50 1.02
C MET A 502 2.48 -11.83 0.74
N ILE A 503 2.51 -11.01 -0.30
CA ILE A 503 3.65 -10.15 -0.60
C ILE A 503 3.20 -8.69 -0.56
N ILE A 504 4.00 -7.86 0.09
CA ILE A 504 3.93 -6.41 -0.04
C ILE A 504 5.23 -6.00 -0.74
N GLY A 505 5.11 -5.58 -1.99
CA GLY A 505 6.21 -4.95 -2.74
C GLY A 505 6.41 -3.51 -2.29
N LEU A 506 7.48 -2.89 -2.78
CA LEU A 506 7.84 -1.50 -2.43
C LEU A 506 7.91 -1.25 -0.91
N ALA A 507 8.18 -2.30 -0.14
CA ALA A 507 8.02 -2.30 1.31
C ALA A 507 9.32 -1.89 2.01
N ASN A 508 9.19 -0.88 2.86
CA ASN A 508 10.25 -0.15 3.55
C ASN A 508 11.24 0.61 2.66
N ASP A 509 11.28 0.34 1.35
CA ASP A 509 12.22 0.97 0.42
C ASP A 509 11.75 0.85 -1.04
N GLU A 510 12.39 1.62 -1.93
CA GLU A 510 12.32 1.42 -3.37
C GLU A 510 13.73 1.34 -3.98
N LEU A 511 13.97 0.30 -4.77
CA LEU A 511 15.24 -0.06 -5.42
C LEU A 511 15.12 -0.20 -6.95
N GLY A 512 13.90 -0.14 -7.47
CA GLY A 512 13.54 -0.55 -8.82
C GLY A 512 13.38 -2.06 -8.95
N TYR A 513 13.54 -2.57 -10.17
CA TYR A 513 13.28 -3.96 -10.53
C TYR A 513 14.22 -4.97 -9.87
N ILE A 514 13.62 -6.03 -9.34
CA ILE A 514 14.30 -7.20 -8.81
C ILE A 514 14.01 -8.35 -9.78
N ILE A 515 14.98 -8.65 -10.66
CA ILE A 515 14.88 -9.52 -11.84
C ILE A 515 15.69 -10.81 -11.60
N PRO A 516 15.19 -12.01 -11.96
CA PRO A 516 16.01 -13.22 -12.00
C PRO A 516 17.28 -13.02 -12.83
N LYS A 517 18.44 -13.34 -12.26
CA LYS A 517 19.74 -13.06 -12.89
C LYS A 517 19.91 -13.76 -14.24
N ARG A 518 19.34 -14.96 -14.39
CA ARG A 518 19.36 -15.74 -15.65
C ARG A 518 18.35 -15.28 -16.71
N GLN A 519 17.59 -14.23 -16.44
CA GLN A 519 16.72 -13.52 -17.40
C GLN A 519 17.20 -12.08 -17.65
N TRP A 520 18.37 -11.69 -17.15
CA TRP A 520 18.97 -10.37 -17.40
C TRP A 520 19.35 -10.25 -18.87
N ASP A 521 18.92 -9.16 -19.50
CA ASP A 521 19.00 -8.92 -20.95
C ASP A 521 19.42 -7.45 -21.18
N GLU A 522 20.69 -7.12 -20.95
CA GLU A 522 21.23 -5.76 -21.14
C GLU A 522 22.08 -5.65 -22.43
N LYS A 523 22.62 -6.77 -22.93
CA LYS A 523 23.64 -6.80 -24.01
C LYS A 523 23.24 -7.72 -25.16
N PRO A 524 23.68 -7.41 -26.41
CA PRO A 524 23.43 -8.28 -27.55
C PRO A 524 24.31 -9.54 -27.52
N PRO A 525 23.83 -10.70 -28.01
CA PRO A 525 22.52 -10.92 -28.64
C PRO A 525 21.39 -10.95 -27.60
N PHE A 526 20.36 -10.11 -27.79
CA PHE A 526 19.28 -9.98 -26.80
C PHE A 526 18.35 -11.19 -26.77
N CYS A 527 17.75 -11.45 -25.61
CA CYS A 527 16.82 -12.56 -25.41
C CYS A 527 15.67 -12.58 -26.44
N TYR A 528 15.13 -13.76 -26.72
CA TYR A 528 13.97 -13.97 -27.61
C TYR A 528 14.16 -13.46 -29.05
N GLY A 529 15.42 -13.31 -29.49
CA GLY A 529 15.77 -12.78 -30.81
C GLY A 529 15.43 -11.30 -31.00
N ARG A 530 15.35 -10.53 -29.90
CA ARG A 530 15.04 -9.10 -29.93
C ARG A 530 16.19 -8.28 -30.53
N LYS A 531 15.88 -7.05 -30.95
CA LYS A 531 16.86 -6.08 -31.49
C LYS A 531 17.35 -5.08 -30.45
N GLU A 532 16.64 -5.01 -29.33
CA GLU A 532 16.80 -4.09 -28.22
C GLU A 532 16.44 -4.88 -26.95
N PRO A 533 17.04 -4.55 -25.80
CA PRO A 533 16.84 -5.27 -24.55
C PRO A 533 15.37 -5.24 -24.09
N GLN A 534 15.05 -6.07 -23.12
CA GLN A 534 13.82 -5.94 -22.34
C GLN A 534 13.87 -4.73 -21.39
N TYR A 535 12.71 -4.34 -20.85
CA TYR A 535 12.63 -3.27 -19.88
C TYR A 535 12.72 -3.84 -18.46
N GLY A 536 13.60 -3.26 -17.64
CA GLY A 536 13.78 -3.61 -16.24
C GLY A 536 15.17 -3.24 -15.73
N GLU A 537 16.20 -3.73 -16.42
CA GLU A 537 17.63 -3.58 -16.11
C GLU A 537 18.04 -2.12 -15.91
N ILE A 538 17.51 -1.24 -16.76
CA ILE A 538 17.71 0.21 -16.74
C ILE A 538 17.25 0.88 -15.43
N ASN A 539 16.27 0.28 -14.75
CA ASN A 539 15.67 0.72 -13.50
C ASN A 539 15.83 -0.37 -12.42
N SER A 540 17.01 -0.97 -12.30
CA SER A 540 17.39 -1.92 -11.24
C SER A 540 18.74 -1.52 -10.62
N LEU A 541 19.08 -1.96 -9.40
CA LEU A 541 20.44 -1.76 -8.87
C LEU A 541 21.50 -2.52 -9.67
N GLY A 542 21.16 -3.72 -10.17
CA GLY A 542 22.09 -4.64 -10.82
C GLY A 542 21.66 -6.12 -10.80
N PRO A 543 22.36 -6.99 -11.54
CA PRO A 543 21.99 -8.41 -11.70
C PRO A 543 22.13 -9.26 -10.43
N ASP A 544 22.90 -8.81 -9.43
CA ASP A 544 23.03 -9.53 -8.15
C ASP A 544 21.90 -9.21 -7.15
N THR A 545 20.98 -8.29 -7.49
CA THR A 545 19.91 -7.83 -6.58
C THR A 545 18.99 -8.98 -6.16
N ALA A 546 18.48 -9.77 -7.10
CA ALA A 546 17.60 -10.90 -6.78
C ALA A 546 18.34 -12.03 -6.04
N PRO A 547 19.51 -12.53 -6.49
CA PRO A 547 20.28 -13.52 -5.73
C PRO A 547 20.55 -13.13 -4.29
N LEU A 548 20.94 -11.87 -4.03
CA LEU A 548 21.25 -11.40 -2.67
C LEU A 548 19.99 -11.26 -1.80
N LEU A 549 18.87 -10.82 -2.36
CA LEU A 549 17.60 -10.69 -1.63
C LEU A 549 16.97 -12.06 -1.31
N LEU A 550 16.83 -12.95 -2.29
CA LEU A 550 16.17 -14.24 -2.10
C LEU A 550 17.02 -15.17 -1.20
N GLU A 551 18.35 -15.11 -1.26
CA GLU A 551 19.22 -15.80 -0.31
C GLU A 551 19.13 -15.23 1.12
N ALA A 552 18.86 -13.92 1.27
CA ALA A 552 18.61 -13.31 2.58
C ALA A 552 17.25 -13.73 3.16
N PHE A 553 16.19 -13.79 2.34
CA PHE A 553 14.91 -14.37 2.76
C PHE A 553 15.06 -15.83 3.19
N ARG A 554 15.81 -16.64 2.44
CA ARG A 554 16.01 -18.07 2.73
C ARG A 554 16.66 -18.28 4.09
N LYS A 555 17.67 -17.46 4.41
CA LYS A 555 18.30 -17.42 5.74
C LYS A 555 17.30 -16.99 6.81
N LEU A 556 16.53 -15.93 6.57
CA LEU A 556 15.57 -15.37 7.54
C LEU A 556 14.48 -16.41 7.91
N SER A 557 13.89 -17.08 6.92
CA SER A 557 12.96 -18.20 7.15
C SER A 557 13.61 -19.37 7.90
N SER A 558 14.89 -19.69 7.60
CA SER A 558 15.63 -20.77 8.27
C SER A 558 15.96 -20.49 9.75
N LEU A 559 15.88 -19.21 10.17
CA LEU A 559 16.05 -18.77 11.55
C LEU A 559 14.71 -18.73 12.28
N ALA A 560 13.65 -18.19 11.65
CA ALA A 560 12.29 -18.18 12.21
C ALA A 560 11.80 -19.61 12.52
N GLY A 561 12.09 -20.57 11.64
CA GLY A 561 11.77 -21.98 11.87
C GLY A 561 12.46 -22.63 13.08
N LYS A 562 13.54 -22.03 13.62
CA LYS A 562 14.32 -22.57 14.75
C LYS A 562 14.03 -21.88 16.08
N GLN A 563 13.03 -21.01 16.14
CA GLN A 563 12.53 -20.40 17.39
C GLN A 563 11.20 -21.02 17.86
N GLY A 564 10.75 -22.09 17.20
CA GLY A 564 9.50 -22.80 17.50
C GLY A 564 9.65 -24.26 17.95
N ASP A 565 10.90 -24.76 18.02
CA ASP A 565 11.31 -26.07 18.54
C ASP A 565 12.09 -25.89 19.86
#